data_AF-A0A1R3WIX9-F1
#
_entry.id   AF-A0A1R3WIX9-F1
#
_cell.length_a   1.000
_cell.length_b   1.000
_cell.length_c   1.000
_cell.angle_alpha   90.00
_cell.angle_beta   90.00
_cell.angle_gamma   90.00
#
_symmetry.space_group_name_H-M   'P 1'
#
loop_
_entity.id
_entity.type
_entity.pdbx_description
1 polymer ?
#
loop_
_entity_poly.entity_id
_entity_poly.type
_entity_poly.pdbx_seq_one_letter_code
_entity_poly.pdbx_strand_id
1 'polypeptide(L)'
;MITRLLLHALWLGLTASSLRAAPCVSDTFDRPLPGAMSVVSHVSDVPSAQFPAFWQDGVVNGYAYTIFASAEGTLRPTDVFQDWEMTITCDASAQTCEMSRVGIPPEGAEIVARSIGQCLLGAEVETAAPVPVTALAVPAANPVNAAVAPDTIGTGATTAKVVCRAASVVETNDVAALQRLLIIAGENPGQVDGVLGPKSLAAIEAFSPGASANRTVPEVIALLETYLCGPQTE
;
A
#
# COMPACT_ATOMS: atom_id res chain seq x y z
N MET A 1 -28.49 57.97 -37.73
CA MET A 1 -28.89 57.13 -36.59
C MET A 1 -28.11 55.81 -36.65
N ILE A 2 -27.30 55.59 -35.60
CA ILE A 2 -26.87 54.30 -35.04
C ILE A 2 -25.85 53.45 -35.82
N THR A 3 -24.60 53.76 -35.53
CA THR A 3 -23.41 52.90 -35.36
C THR A 3 -23.73 51.53 -34.76
N ARG A 4 -23.23 50.43 -35.35
CA ARG A 4 -22.97 49.17 -34.64
C ARG A 4 -21.59 48.63 -34.98
N LEU A 5 -20.64 48.96 -34.10
CA LEU A 5 -19.41 48.24 -33.84
C LEU A 5 -19.74 46.76 -33.59
N LEU A 6 -19.21 45.85 -34.39
CA LEU A 6 -19.16 44.42 -34.08
C LEU A 6 -17.76 44.09 -33.56
N LEU A 7 -17.61 44.26 -32.24
CA LEU A 7 -16.51 43.74 -31.44
C LEU A 7 -16.49 42.21 -31.60
N HIS A 8 -15.59 41.69 -32.43
CA HIS A 8 -15.29 40.25 -32.40
C HIS A 8 -14.35 40.02 -31.23
N ALA A 9 -14.93 39.54 -30.12
CA ALA A 9 -14.23 39.12 -28.94
C ALA A 9 -13.25 38.00 -29.30
N LEU A 10 -11.96 38.29 -29.18
CA LEU A 10 -10.87 37.32 -29.23
C LEU A 10 -11.03 36.39 -28.02
N TRP A 11 -11.67 35.25 -28.21
CA TRP A 11 -11.69 34.17 -27.22
C TRP A 11 -10.30 33.52 -27.20
N LEU A 12 -9.44 33.96 -26.27
CA LEU A 12 -8.29 33.16 -25.86
C LEU A 12 -8.84 31.92 -25.16
N GLY A 13 -8.83 30.80 -25.88
CA GLY A 13 -9.06 29.49 -25.28
C GLY A 13 -7.94 29.20 -24.28
N LEU A 14 -8.25 29.33 -22.97
CA LEU A 14 -7.48 28.65 -21.94
C LEU A 14 -7.71 27.15 -22.13
N THR A 15 -6.75 26.47 -22.77
CA THR A 15 -6.66 25.02 -22.70
C THR A 15 -6.35 24.64 -21.27
N ALA A 16 -7.38 24.21 -20.53
CA ALA A 16 -7.18 23.55 -19.25
C ALA A 16 -6.43 22.24 -19.50
N SER A 17 -5.13 22.23 -19.21
CA SER A 17 -4.35 21.00 -19.16
C SER A 17 -4.83 20.21 -17.96
N SER A 18 -5.65 19.18 -18.18
CA SER A 18 -5.94 18.17 -17.16
C SER A 18 -4.62 17.51 -16.77
N LEU A 19 -4.14 17.75 -15.55
CA LEU A 19 -3.08 16.92 -14.97
C LEU A 19 -3.68 15.55 -14.69
N ARG A 20 -3.47 14.60 -15.61
CA ARG A 20 -3.77 13.18 -15.41
C ARG A 20 -2.98 12.67 -14.22
N ALA A 21 -3.64 12.00 -13.26
CA ALA A 21 -2.94 11.08 -12.39
C ALA A 21 -2.44 9.93 -13.28
N ALA A 22 -1.12 9.75 -13.34
CA ALA A 22 -0.55 8.64 -14.09
C ALA A 22 -1.07 7.32 -13.50
N PRO A 23 -1.38 6.29 -14.33
CA PRO A 23 -1.66 4.97 -13.81
C PRO A 23 -0.50 4.56 -12.88
N CYS A 24 -0.83 3.93 -11.76
CA CYS A 24 0.18 3.64 -10.75
C CYS A 24 1.18 2.57 -11.20
N VAL A 25 0.89 1.87 -12.30
CA VAL A 25 1.83 1.08 -13.09
C VAL A 25 1.83 1.61 -14.54
N SER A 26 3.00 1.66 -15.18
CA SER A 26 3.08 2.06 -16.59
C SER A 26 2.64 0.91 -17.51
N ASP A 27 2.29 1.25 -18.74
CA ASP A 27 2.07 0.31 -19.85
C ASP A 27 3.25 -0.65 -20.08
N THR A 28 4.46 -0.21 -19.73
CA THR A 28 5.70 -0.98 -19.77
C THR A 28 6.10 -1.63 -18.44
N PHE A 29 5.36 -1.39 -17.35
CA PHE A 29 5.70 -1.83 -15.99
C PHE A 29 7.08 -1.38 -15.47
N ASP A 30 7.65 -0.31 -16.03
CA ASP A 30 8.86 0.34 -15.54
C ASP A 30 8.65 1.07 -14.19
N ARG A 31 7.39 1.31 -13.83
CA ARG A 31 7.00 1.87 -12.53
C ARG A 31 6.57 0.76 -11.57
N PRO A 32 7.18 0.65 -10.39
CA PRO A 32 6.74 -0.30 -9.38
C PRO A 32 5.37 0.07 -8.81
N LEU A 33 4.57 -0.95 -8.49
CA LEU A 33 3.35 -0.77 -7.71
C LEU A 33 3.66 0.02 -6.41
N PRO A 34 2.88 1.06 -6.06
CA PRO A 34 3.15 1.86 -4.86
C PRO A 34 3.16 1.01 -3.58
N GLY A 35 4.23 1.15 -2.79
CA GLY A 35 4.41 0.38 -1.55
C GLY A 35 4.92 -1.05 -1.77
N ALA A 36 5.14 -1.46 -3.03
CA ALA A 36 5.77 -2.72 -3.33
C ALA A 36 7.29 -2.69 -3.10
N MET A 37 7.81 -3.82 -2.65
CA MET A 37 9.21 -4.12 -2.42
C MET A 37 9.63 -5.31 -3.29
N SER A 38 10.93 -5.45 -3.51
CA SER A 38 11.51 -6.56 -4.29
C SER A 38 10.89 -6.69 -5.69
N VAL A 39 10.59 -5.55 -6.31
CA VAL A 39 9.89 -5.50 -7.58
C VAL A 39 10.82 -5.92 -8.71
N VAL A 40 10.36 -6.86 -9.53
CA VAL A 40 11.02 -7.31 -10.75
C VAL A 40 10.06 -7.12 -11.90
N SER A 41 10.49 -6.37 -12.92
CA SER A 41 9.74 -6.23 -14.16
C SER A 41 10.31 -7.15 -15.22
N HIS A 42 9.43 -7.73 -16.02
CA HIS A 42 9.75 -8.72 -17.02
C HIS A 42 9.20 -8.30 -18.38
N VAL A 43 9.90 -8.72 -19.43
CA VAL A 43 9.51 -8.51 -20.84
C VAL A 43 9.64 -9.84 -21.60
N SER A 44 8.65 -10.14 -22.44
CA SER A 44 8.69 -11.26 -23.39
C SER A 44 8.67 -10.74 -24.82
N ASP A 45 9.71 -11.09 -25.59
CA ASP A 45 9.85 -10.70 -27.01
C ASP A 45 8.81 -11.38 -27.92
N VAL A 46 8.20 -12.48 -27.47
CA VAL A 46 7.17 -13.22 -28.22
C VAL A 46 5.91 -13.31 -27.36
N PRO A 47 4.94 -12.40 -27.55
CA PRO A 47 3.69 -12.44 -26.81
C PRO A 47 2.91 -13.72 -27.14
N SER A 48 2.55 -14.48 -26.12
CA SER A 48 1.67 -15.65 -26.26
C SER A 48 0.76 -15.74 -25.04
N ALA A 49 -0.27 -16.61 -25.11
CA ALA A 49 -1.19 -16.81 -23.99
C ALA A 49 -0.51 -17.23 -22.67
N GLN A 50 0.71 -17.81 -22.74
CA GLN A 50 1.48 -18.20 -21.56
C GLN A 50 2.55 -17.16 -21.15
N PHE A 51 2.88 -16.24 -22.04
CA PHE A 51 3.94 -15.24 -21.84
C PHE A 51 3.42 -13.87 -22.24
N PRO A 52 2.81 -13.12 -21.31
CA PRO A 52 2.41 -11.75 -21.55
C PRO A 52 3.63 -10.91 -21.90
N ALA A 53 3.43 -9.90 -22.76
CA ALA A 53 4.52 -9.07 -23.27
C ALA A 53 5.28 -8.35 -22.13
N PHE A 54 4.57 -7.92 -21.09
CA PHE A 54 5.13 -7.28 -19.89
C PHE A 54 4.37 -7.73 -18.64
N TRP A 55 5.13 -8.00 -17.57
CA TRP A 55 4.56 -8.26 -16.25
C TRP A 55 5.51 -7.82 -15.14
N GLN A 56 4.96 -7.69 -13.94
CA GLN A 56 5.70 -7.28 -12.75
C GLN A 56 5.38 -8.20 -11.58
N ASP A 57 6.43 -8.66 -10.90
CA ASP A 57 6.36 -9.46 -9.70
C ASP A 57 6.94 -8.69 -8.51
N GLY A 58 6.44 -8.92 -7.30
CA GLY A 58 7.02 -8.32 -6.10
C GLY A 58 6.26 -8.66 -4.83
N VAL A 59 6.52 -7.91 -3.77
CA VAL A 59 5.83 -8.06 -2.49
C VAL A 59 5.21 -6.73 -2.08
N VAL A 60 3.92 -6.70 -1.75
CA VAL A 60 3.22 -5.51 -1.26
C VAL A 60 2.45 -5.86 0.01
N ASN A 61 2.66 -5.08 1.08
CA ASN A 61 2.07 -5.33 2.41
C ASN A 61 2.24 -6.78 2.92
N GLY A 62 3.36 -7.44 2.59
CA GLY A 62 3.63 -8.83 2.99
C GLY A 62 2.99 -9.90 2.11
N TYR A 63 2.36 -9.53 1.00
CA TYR A 63 1.79 -10.47 0.03
C TYR A 63 2.58 -10.45 -1.27
N ALA A 64 2.86 -11.62 -1.83
CA ALA A 64 3.45 -11.73 -3.16
C ALA A 64 2.40 -11.37 -4.20
N TYR A 65 2.74 -10.52 -5.15
CA TYR A 65 1.87 -10.19 -6.27
C TYR A 65 2.57 -10.43 -7.60
N THR A 66 1.73 -10.72 -8.60
CA THR A 66 2.08 -10.65 -10.01
C THR A 66 1.01 -9.81 -10.70
N ILE A 67 1.39 -8.89 -11.57
CA ILE A 67 0.45 -8.10 -12.37
C ILE A 67 0.90 -8.03 -13.83
N PHE A 68 -0.08 -7.94 -14.72
CA PHE A 68 0.11 -8.09 -16.17
C PHE A 68 -0.45 -6.88 -16.93
N ALA A 69 0.14 -6.61 -18.10
CA ALA A 69 -0.34 -5.57 -19.01
C ALA A 69 -1.78 -5.81 -19.52
N SER A 70 -2.30 -7.04 -19.39
CA SER A 70 -3.69 -7.42 -19.67
C SER A 70 -4.69 -6.91 -18.63
N ALA A 71 -4.27 -6.09 -17.67
CA ALA A 71 -5.07 -5.66 -16.51
C ALA A 71 -5.51 -6.83 -15.62
N GLU A 72 -4.63 -7.84 -15.52
CA GLU A 72 -4.80 -9.00 -14.67
C GLU A 72 -3.75 -8.99 -13.56
N GLY A 73 -4.02 -9.70 -12.47
CA GLY A 73 -3.04 -9.91 -11.42
C GLY A 73 -3.40 -11.04 -10.46
N THR A 74 -2.41 -11.47 -9.70
CA THR A 74 -2.56 -12.44 -8.63
C THR A 74 -1.98 -11.88 -7.34
N LEU A 75 -2.55 -12.30 -6.21
CA LEU A 75 -2.06 -12.01 -4.87
C LEU A 75 -2.01 -13.31 -4.08
N ARG A 76 -0.86 -13.59 -3.49
CA ARG A 76 -0.55 -14.86 -2.82
C ARG A 76 0.15 -14.58 -1.49
N PRO A 77 0.06 -15.49 -0.52
CA PRO A 77 0.87 -15.39 0.68
C PRO A 77 2.36 -15.56 0.33
N THR A 78 3.22 -14.85 1.06
CA THR A 78 4.67 -15.14 1.03
C THR A 78 5.02 -16.36 1.89
N ASP A 79 4.15 -16.70 2.85
CA ASP A 79 4.26 -17.92 3.66
C ASP A 79 3.73 -19.13 2.89
N VAL A 80 4.59 -20.12 2.68
CA VAL A 80 4.28 -21.37 1.96
C VAL A 80 3.27 -22.26 2.69
N PHE A 81 3.02 -22.04 3.98
CA PHE A 81 2.03 -22.78 4.75
C PHE A 81 0.60 -22.24 4.60
N GLN A 82 0.46 -21.04 4.02
CA GLN A 82 -0.83 -20.46 3.72
C GLN A 82 -1.25 -20.89 2.31
N ASP A 83 -2.42 -21.52 2.22
CA ASP A 83 -2.96 -22.02 0.95
C ASP A 83 -4.18 -21.19 0.55
N TRP A 84 -3.91 -19.97 0.11
CA TRP A 84 -4.90 -19.10 -0.50
C TRP A 84 -4.29 -18.33 -1.67
N GLU A 85 -5.14 -17.97 -2.62
CA GLU A 85 -4.77 -17.14 -3.76
C GLU A 85 -5.94 -16.26 -4.14
N MET A 86 -5.64 -15.03 -4.55
CA MET A 86 -6.61 -14.14 -5.16
C MET A 86 -6.21 -13.83 -6.59
N THR A 87 -7.18 -13.87 -7.49
CA THR A 87 -7.04 -13.46 -8.89
C THR A 87 -7.85 -12.19 -9.10
N ILE A 88 -7.27 -11.25 -9.83
CA ILE A 88 -7.84 -9.95 -10.16
C ILE A 88 -7.87 -9.87 -11.69
N THR A 89 -9.04 -9.63 -12.26
CA THR A 89 -9.22 -9.46 -13.70
C THR A 89 -10.02 -8.18 -13.92
N CYS A 90 -9.40 -7.20 -14.54
CA CYS A 90 -10.01 -5.89 -14.74
C CYS A 90 -10.34 -5.65 -16.21
N ASP A 91 -11.53 -5.13 -16.45
CA ASP A 91 -11.91 -4.53 -17.73
C ASP A 91 -11.77 -3.02 -17.61
N ALA A 92 -10.71 -2.48 -18.21
CA ALA A 92 -10.43 -1.05 -18.21
C ALA A 92 -11.49 -0.23 -18.97
N SER A 93 -12.19 -0.83 -19.95
CA SER A 93 -13.25 -0.13 -20.70
C SER A 93 -14.55 -0.07 -19.90
N ALA A 94 -14.87 -1.14 -19.17
CA ALA A 94 -16.03 -1.18 -18.28
C ALA A 94 -15.77 -0.52 -16.91
N GLN A 95 -14.51 -0.18 -16.59
CA GLN A 95 -14.07 0.33 -15.29
C GLN A 95 -14.48 -0.58 -14.12
N THR A 96 -14.41 -1.90 -14.35
CA THR A 96 -14.78 -2.91 -13.36
C THR A 96 -13.69 -3.97 -13.23
N CYS A 97 -13.45 -4.42 -12.00
CA CYS A 97 -12.63 -5.61 -11.75
C CYS A 97 -13.48 -6.72 -11.17
N GLU A 98 -13.31 -7.92 -11.71
CA GLU A 98 -13.74 -9.15 -11.09
C GLU A 98 -12.59 -9.69 -10.23
N MET A 99 -12.94 -10.14 -9.02
CA MET A 99 -11.98 -10.69 -8.08
C MET A 99 -12.47 -12.07 -7.67
N SER A 100 -11.63 -13.08 -7.87
CA SER A 100 -11.90 -14.44 -7.41
C SER A 100 -10.86 -14.85 -6.38
N ARG A 101 -11.23 -15.81 -5.52
CA ARG A 101 -10.37 -16.29 -4.45
C ARG A 101 -10.48 -17.80 -4.30
N VAL A 102 -9.36 -18.42 -4.00
CA VAL A 102 -9.23 -19.81 -3.57
C VAL A 102 -8.69 -19.80 -2.16
N GLY A 103 -9.24 -20.64 -1.28
CA GLY A 103 -8.90 -20.62 0.15
C GLY A 103 -9.55 -19.45 0.91
N ILE A 104 -8.97 -19.10 2.06
CA ILE A 104 -9.47 -18.04 2.95
C ILE A 104 -8.37 -16.97 3.09
N PRO A 105 -8.35 -15.93 2.25
CA PRO A 105 -7.38 -14.85 2.39
C PRO A 105 -7.67 -14.02 3.64
N PRO A 106 -6.63 -13.45 4.28
CA PRO A 106 -6.83 -12.50 5.37
C PRO A 106 -7.44 -11.19 4.86
N GLU A 107 -8.15 -10.46 5.72
CA GLU A 107 -8.81 -9.18 5.37
C GLU A 107 -7.84 -8.17 4.72
N GLY A 108 -6.60 -8.13 5.22
CA GLY A 108 -5.54 -7.28 4.66
C GLY A 108 -5.24 -7.59 3.18
N ALA A 109 -5.31 -8.86 2.76
CA ALA A 109 -5.08 -9.25 1.38
C ALA A 109 -6.21 -8.76 0.46
N GLU A 110 -7.45 -8.75 0.92
CA GLU A 110 -8.58 -8.25 0.12
C GLU A 110 -8.49 -6.74 -0.12
N ILE A 111 -8.04 -5.98 0.88
CA ILE A 111 -7.80 -4.55 0.75
C ILE A 111 -6.71 -4.29 -0.28
N VAL A 112 -5.61 -5.05 -0.22
CA VAL A 112 -4.50 -4.94 -1.16
C VAL A 112 -4.94 -5.29 -2.58
N ALA A 113 -5.63 -6.41 -2.76
CA ALA A 113 -6.11 -6.83 -4.07
C ALA A 113 -7.05 -5.77 -4.70
N ARG A 114 -7.89 -5.11 -3.89
CA ARG A 114 -8.75 -4.01 -4.37
C ARG A 114 -7.92 -2.80 -4.81
N SER A 115 -6.88 -2.46 -4.06
CA SER A 115 -5.97 -1.38 -4.43
C SER A 115 -5.20 -1.69 -5.73
N ILE A 116 -4.81 -2.95 -5.94
CA ILE A 116 -4.23 -3.42 -7.20
C ILE A 116 -5.24 -3.29 -8.34
N GLY A 117 -6.49 -3.72 -8.15
CA GLY A 117 -7.54 -3.56 -9.17
C GLY A 117 -7.77 -2.10 -9.57
N GLN A 118 -7.86 -1.19 -8.59
CA GLN A 118 -7.93 0.26 -8.87
C GLN A 118 -6.71 0.76 -9.65
N CYS A 119 -5.54 0.18 -9.39
CA CYS A 119 -4.33 0.52 -10.11
C CYS A 119 -4.37 0.07 -11.57
N LEU A 120 -4.78 -1.17 -11.81
CA LEU A 120 -4.86 -1.78 -13.13
C LEU A 120 -5.92 -1.13 -14.03
N LEU A 121 -7.01 -0.63 -13.44
CA LEU A 121 -8.01 0.16 -14.17
C LEU A 121 -7.50 1.52 -14.63
N GLY A 122 -6.34 1.97 -14.13
CA GLY A 122 -5.76 3.28 -14.44
C GLY A 122 -6.75 4.42 -14.23
N ALA A 123 -7.70 4.25 -13.29
CA ALA A 123 -8.99 4.92 -13.31
C ALA A 123 -8.87 6.44 -13.49
N GLU A 124 -9.24 6.89 -14.69
CA GLU A 124 -9.62 8.26 -14.96
C GLU A 124 -11.04 8.40 -14.39
N VAL A 125 -11.20 9.21 -13.33
CA VAL A 125 -12.56 9.64 -12.94
C VAL A 125 -13.04 10.55 -14.07
N GLU A 126 -13.64 9.96 -15.09
CA GLU A 126 -14.52 10.67 -16.00
C GLU A 126 -15.56 11.33 -15.11
N THR A 127 -15.48 12.65 -15.01
CA THR A 127 -16.49 13.44 -14.33
C THR A 127 -17.75 13.13 -15.08
N ALA A 128 -18.62 12.31 -14.50
CA ALA A 128 -19.97 12.11 -14.98
C ALA A 128 -20.51 13.49 -15.34
N ALA A 129 -20.88 13.66 -16.61
CA ALA A 129 -21.53 14.86 -17.08
C ALA A 129 -22.61 15.24 -16.05
N PRO A 130 -22.76 16.53 -15.70
CA PRO A 130 -23.75 16.94 -14.73
C PRO A 130 -25.11 16.45 -15.22
N VAL A 131 -25.64 15.44 -14.54
CA VAL A 131 -27.06 15.12 -14.64
C VAL A 131 -27.76 16.41 -14.22
N PRO A 132 -28.64 17.00 -15.05
CA PRO A 132 -29.39 18.16 -14.62
C PRO A 132 -30.32 17.71 -13.50
N VAL A 133 -29.90 17.90 -12.26
CA VAL A 133 -30.79 17.85 -11.11
C VAL A 133 -31.69 19.06 -11.21
N THR A 134 -32.86 18.87 -11.83
CA THR A 134 -33.96 19.82 -11.76
C THR A 134 -34.28 20.02 -10.28
N ALA A 135 -33.88 21.19 -9.76
CA ALA A 135 -34.07 21.58 -8.38
C ALA A 135 -35.56 21.66 -8.06
N LEU A 136 -36.08 20.69 -7.31
CA LEU A 136 -37.24 20.90 -6.45
C LEU A 136 -36.70 21.34 -5.08
N ALA A 137 -37.03 22.58 -4.75
CA ALA A 137 -36.60 23.29 -3.55
C ALA A 137 -36.96 22.54 -2.27
N VAL A 138 -35.96 22.36 -1.39
CA VAL A 138 -36.18 22.14 0.04
C VAL A 138 -35.81 23.45 0.74
N PRO A 139 -36.71 24.10 1.51
CA PRO A 139 -36.41 25.36 2.15
C PRO A 139 -35.48 25.15 3.34
N ALA A 140 -34.57 26.11 3.47
CA ALA A 140 -33.59 26.22 4.53
C ALA A 140 -34.23 26.35 5.91
N ALA A 141 -33.70 25.60 6.87
CA ALA A 141 -33.65 25.99 8.28
C ALA A 141 -32.20 25.90 8.77
N ASN A 142 -31.55 27.06 8.62
CA ASN A 142 -30.46 27.72 9.37
C ASN A 142 -29.65 27.03 10.50
N PRO A 143 -28.47 27.60 10.83
CA PRO A 143 -27.24 26.88 11.14
C PRO A 143 -26.75 27.05 12.59
N VAL A 144 -25.79 26.20 12.98
CA VAL A 144 -24.70 26.59 13.90
C VAL A 144 -23.36 26.15 13.33
N ASN A 145 -22.73 27.11 12.65
CA ASN A 145 -21.27 27.32 12.61
C ASN A 145 -20.75 27.35 14.08
N ALA A 146 -19.52 27.02 14.45
CA ALA A 146 -18.28 26.98 13.70
C ALA A 146 -17.22 26.18 14.48
N ALA A 147 -16.28 25.62 13.71
CA ALA A 147 -14.84 25.59 13.94
C ALA A 147 -14.29 25.54 15.39
N VAL A 148 -13.58 24.46 15.69
CA VAL A 148 -12.31 24.54 16.43
C VAL A 148 -11.23 23.84 15.59
N ALA A 149 -10.09 24.52 15.49
CA ALA A 149 -8.90 24.29 14.70
C ALA A 149 -8.21 22.91 14.92
N PRO A 150 -7.26 22.53 14.03
CA PRO A 150 -6.39 21.38 14.27
C PRO A 150 -5.38 21.72 15.37
N ASP A 151 -5.49 21.05 16.52
CA ASP A 151 -4.50 21.22 17.58
C ASP A 151 -3.18 20.55 17.19
N THR A 152 -2.13 21.35 17.36
CA THR A 152 -0.74 21.03 17.05
C THR A 152 -0.10 20.38 18.28
N ILE A 153 0.56 19.24 18.04
CA ILE A 153 1.68 18.64 18.80
C ILE A 153 1.69 18.79 20.33
N GLY A 154 1.54 17.64 20.99
CA GLY A 154 2.11 17.40 22.30
C GLY A 154 1.75 16.03 22.83
N THR A 155 2.58 15.01 22.57
CA THR A 155 3.01 13.93 23.51
C THR A 155 3.69 12.81 22.70
N GLY A 156 4.93 13.05 22.25
CA GLY A 156 5.72 12.08 21.47
C GLY A 156 6.11 10.79 22.22
N ALA A 157 5.88 10.72 23.54
CA ALA A 157 6.17 9.51 24.33
C ALA A 157 5.07 8.44 24.20
N THR A 158 3.80 8.85 24.08
CA THR A 158 2.68 7.90 23.99
C THR A 158 2.58 7.31 22.59
N THR A 159 2.88 8.08 21.55
CA THR A 159 2.91 7.58 20.17
C THR A 159 4.10 6.64 19.93
N ALA A 160 5.28 6.95 20.49
CA ALA A 160 6.43 6.04 20.40
C ALA A 160 6.18 4.72 21.14
N LYS A 161 5.63 4.76 22.37
CA LYS A 161 5.31 3.55 23.14
C LYS A 161 4.20 2.70 22.50
N VAL A 162 3.22 3.34 21.85
CA VAL A 162 2.16 2.66 21.08
C VAL A 162 2.72 2.00 19.82
N VAL A 163 3.60 2.68 19.08
CA VAL A 163 4.28 2.11 17.90
C VAL A 163 5.21 0.96 18.29
N CYS A 164 5.90 1.11 19.41
CA CYS A 164 6.77 0.10 19.99
C CYS A 164 6.07 -1.21 20.34
N ARG A 165 4.97 -1.13 21.10
CA ARG A 165 4.21 -2.32 21.50
C ARG A 165 3.41 -2.91 20.33
N ALA A 166 3.00 -2.10 19.36
CA ALA A 166 2.34 -2.58 18.16
C ALA A 166 3.28 -3.48 17.32
N ALA A 167 4.60 -3.23 17.33
CA ALA A 167 5.55 -4.04 16.58
C ALA A 167 5.69 -5.48 17.10
N SER A 168 5.43 -5.74 18.39
CA SER A 168 5.43 -7.11 18.96
C SER A 168 4.05 -7.75 19.03
N VAL A 169 2.97 -6.95 19.14
CA VAL A 169 1.59 -7.46 19.28
C VAL A 169 0.93 -7.83 17.94
N VAL A 170 1.42 -7.31 16.81
CA VAL A 170 0.87 -7.59 15.48
C VAL A 170 1.35 -8.94 14.91
N GLU A 171 2.46 -9.48 15.40
CA GLU A 171 3.08 -10.68 14.86
C GLU A 171 2.64 -11.93 15.64
N THR A 172 2.21 -12.98 14.95
CA THR A 172 1.79 -14.26 15.57
C THR A 172 2.97 -15.15 15.97
N ASN A 173 4.20 -14.76 15.63
CA ASN A 173 5.45 -15.50 15.87
C ASN A 173 6.51 -14.57 16.49
N ASP A 174 7.03 -14.96 17.66
CA ASP A 174 8.06 -14.22 18.39
C ASP A 174 9.32 -13.95 17.55
N VAL A 175 9.71 -14.87 16.66
CA VAL A 175 10.87 -14.68 15.78
C VAL A 175 10.62 -13.57 14.75
N ALA A 176 9.40 -13.46 14.20
CA ALA A 176 9.05 -12.38 13.29
C ALA A 176 9.00 -11.04 14.01
N ALA A 177 8.42 -11.01 15.23
CA ALA A 177 8.44 -9.84 16.11
C ALA A 177 9.89 -9.39 16.41
N LEU A 178 10.77 -10.33 16.76
CA LEU A 178 12.18 -10.08 16.99
C LEU A 178 12.88 -9.50 15.74
N GLN A 179 12.69 -10.10 14.57
CA GLN A 179 13.27 -9.61 13.31
C GLN A 179 12.77 -8.19 12.99
N ARG A 180 11.49 -7.90 13.22
CA ARG A 180 10.92 -6.56 13.07
C ARG A 180 11.58 -5.55 14.02
N LEU A 181 11.72 -5.91 15.29
CA LEU A 181 12.33 -5.05 16.31
C LEU A 181 13.82 -4.79 16.01
N LEU A 182 14.56 -5.79 15.52
CA LEU A 182 15.95 -5.62 15.09
C LEU A 182 16.05 -4.63 13.93
N ILE A 183 15.15 -4.69 12.93
CA ILE A 183 15.11 -3.71 11.83
C ILE A 183 14.84 -2.30 12.38
N ILE A 184 13.90 -2.16 13.31
CA ILE A 184 13.60 -0.86 13.95
C ILE A 184 14.80 -0.34 14.74
N ALA A 185 15.58 -1.24 15.37
CA ALA A 185 16.83 -0.91 16.05
C ALA A 185 17.99 -0.58 15.09
N GLY A 186 17.79 -0.72 13.77
CA GLY A 186 18.78 -0.42 12.74
C GLY A 186 19.65 -1.62 12.34
N GLU A 187 19.35 -2.81 12.83
CA GLU A 187 20.05 -4.04 12.49
C GLU A 187 19.48 -4.70 11.22
N ASN A 188 20.23 -5.66 10.66
CA ASN A 188 19.82 -6.39 9.46
C ASN A 188 19.67 -7.90 9.73
N PRO A 189 18.52 -8.35 10.27
CA PRO A 189 18.26 -9.76 10.54
C PRO A 189 17.94 -10.57 9.27
N GLY A 190 17.94 -9.94 8.10
CA GLY A 190 17.41 -10.52 6.87
C GLY A 190 15.92 -10.24 6.70
N GLN A 191 15.22 -11.17 6.07
CA GLN A 191 13.77 -11.07 5.86
C GLN A 191 13.04 -11.29 7.20
N VAL A 192 11.91 -10.60 7.40
CA VAL A 192 10.97 -10.92 8.49
C VAL A 192 10.13 -12.11 8.03
N ASP A 193 10.67 -13.30 8.20
CA ASP A 193 10.09 -14.58 7.74
C ASP A 193 9.69 -15.49 8.92
N GLY A 194 9.95 -15.07 10.16
CA GLY A 194 9.69 -15.89 11.34
C GLY A 194 10.64 -17.08 11.50
N VAL A 195 11.72 -17.13 10.73
CA VAL A 195 12.75 -18.18 10.77
C VAL A 195 14.04 -17.60 11.32
N LEU A 196 14.54 -18.19 12.41
CA LEU A 196 15.78 -17.73 13.04
C LEU A 196 17.00 -18.22 12.26
N GLY A 197 17.35 -17.52 11.19
CA GLY A 197 18.47 -17.84 10.31
C GLY A 197 19.80 -17.17 10.70
N PRO A 198 20.90 -17.45 9.97
CA PRO A 198 22.22 -16.90 10.24
C PRO A 198 22.28 -15.37 10.27
N LYS A 199 21.48 -14.69 9.43
CA LYS A 199 21.39 -13.22 9.44
C LYS A 199 20.69 -12.69 10.69
N SER A 200 19.63 -13.36 11.14
CA SER A 200 18.94 -12.99 12.38
C SER A 200 19.84 -13.19 13.59
N LEU A 201 20.60 -14.29 13.64
CA LEU A 201 21.61 -14.51 14.68
C LEU A 201 22.72 -13.45 14.66
N ALA A 202 23.21 -13.07 13.47
CA ALA A 202 24.21 -12.01 13.34
C ALA A 202 23.68 -10.64 13.79
N ALA A 203 22.41 -10.33 13.49
CA ALA A 203 21.75 -9.11 13.93
C ALA A 203 21.52 -9.08 15.46
N ILE A 204 21.15 -10.21 16.07
CA ILE A 204 21.08 -10.33 17.54
C ILE A 204 22.44 -10.06 18.16
N GLU A 205 23.51 -10.63 17.58
CA GLU A 205 24.88 -10.48 18.09
C GLU A 205 25.41 -9.05 17.94
N ALA A 206 25.07 -8.37 16.84
CA ALA A 206 25.41 -6.98 16.60
C ALA A 206 24.69 -6.05 17.59
N PHE A 207 23.42 -6.30 17.87
CA PHE A 207 22.64 -5.56 18.86
C PHE A 207 23.11 -5.82 20.30
N SER A 208 23.30 -7.10 20.66
CA SER A 208 23.61 -7.55 22.02
C SER A 208 24.60 -8.72 21.97
N PRO A 209 25.91 -8.42 22.05
CA PRO A 209 26.95 -9.44 22.00
C PRO A 209 26.75 -10.54 23.06
N GLY A 210 26.82 -11.79 22.63
CA GLY A 210 26.59 -13.00 23.43
C GLY A 210 25.11 -13.35 23.64
N ALA A 211 24.15 -12.54 23.19
CA ALA A 211 22.73 -12.82 23.38
C ALA A 211 22.24 -14.00 22.54
N SER A 212 22.83 -14.21 21.36
CA SER A 212 22.46 -15.31 20.45
C SER A 212 22.70 -16.71 21.05
N ALA A 213 23.64 -16.83 21.99
CA ALA A 213 23.99 -18.09 22.66
C ALA A 213 23.42 -18.20 24.08
N ASN A 214 23.18 -17.08 24.76
CA ASN A 214 22.88 -17.07 26.21
C ASN A 214 21.48 -16.55 26.55
N ARG A 215 20.66 -16.18 25.55
CA ARG A 215 19.30 -15.67 25.77
C ARG A 215 18.32 -16.32 24.80
N THR A 216 17.08 -16.45 25.26
CA THR A 216 15.94 -16.88 24.47
C THR A 216 15.39 -15.73 23.62
N VAL A 217 14.65 -16.06 22.55
CA VAL A 217 14.01 -15.07 21.67
C VAL A 217 13.14 -14.07 22.46
N PRO A 218 12.26 -14.48 23.39
CA PRO A 218 11.48 -13.55 24.21
C PRO A 218 12.33 -12.61 25.08
N GLU A 219 13.45 -13.08 25.62
CA GLU A 219 14.35 -12.24 26.41
C GLU A 219 15.04 -11.18 25.55
N VAL A 220 15.39 -11.50 24.30
CA VAL A 220 15.97 -10.53 23.36
C VAL A 220 14.92 -9.51 22.90
N ILE A 221 13.67 -9.95 22.68
CA ILE A 221 12.54 -9.06 22.41
C ILE A 221 12.37 -8.05 23.55
N ALA A 222 12.33 -8.52 24.80
CA ALA A 222 12.18 -7.63 25.96
C ALA A 222 13.32 -6.59 26.07
N LEU A 223 14.55 -6.98 25.70
CA LEU A 223 15.69 -6.04 25.63
C LEU A 223 15.51 -5.01 24.53
N LEU A 224 15.11 -5.43 23.33
CA LEU A 224 14.86 -4.53 22.19
C LEU A 224 13.72 -3.57 22.50
N GLU A 225 12.63 -4.04 23.07
CA GLU A 225 11.52 -3.18 23.50
C GLU A 225 12.00 -2.17 24.55
N THR A 226 12.82 -2.60 25.52
CA THR A 226 13.39 -1.68 26.52
C THR A 226 14.31 -0.64 25.86
N TYR A 227 15.16 -1.06 24.91
CA TYR A 227 16.09 -0.20 24.18
C TYR A 227 15.36 0.84 23.31
N LEU A 228 14.33 0.42 22.59
CA LEU A 228 13.58 1.24 21.65
C LEU A 228 12.56 2.16 22.35
N CYS A 229 12.01 1.72 23.47
CA CYS A 229 10.75 2.26 24.00
C CYS A 229 10.85 2.72 25.47
N GLY A 230 12.00 2.49 26.10
CA GLY A 230 12.21 2.74 27.52
C GLY A 230 11.62 1.65 28.43
N PRO A 231 11.91 1.71 29.74
CA PRO A 231 11.48 0.70 30.70
C PRO A 231 9.95 0.65 30.77
N GLN A 232 9.40 -0.56 30.64
CA GLN A 232 7.97 -0.81 30.81
C GLN A 232 7.69 -0.92 32.32
N THR A 233 7.30 0.18 32.96
CA THR A 233 6.70 0.08 34.30
C THR A 233 5.30 -0.48 34.15
N GLU A 234 5.10 -1.69 34.69
CA GLU A 234 3.82 -2.41 34.81
C GLU A 234 2.84 -1.68 35.75
#